data_AF-A0A1S3AFB9-F1
#
_entry.id   AF-A0A1S3AFB9-F1
#
_cell.length_a   1.000
_cell.length_b   1.000
_cell.length_c   1.000
_cell.angle_alpha   90.00
_cell.angle_beta   90.00
_cell.angle_gamma   90.00
#
_symmetry.space_group_name_H-M   'P 1'
#
loop_
_entity.id
_entity.type
_entity.pdbx_description
1 polymer ?
#
loop_
_entity_poly.entity_id
_entity_poly.type
_entity_poly.pdbx_seq_one_letter_code
_entity_poly.pdbx_strand_id
1 'polypeptide(L)'
;MAPSTPLLTVRGSEGLYMVNGPPHFTESTVFPRESGKNCKVYTFSKDGTLFAWSNGEKINIINVANKRLLHSLDLPKAVCLEFSPKNTILVTWQPYTNTIANKLHLQKISDFVLSPGPQPYKVAVYVPGSKGAPSFVRLYQYPNFDGPHAALANKSFFKADKVTMLWNKKATAVLVIASTEVDKTGASYYGEQTLHYISTNGESAVVQLPKNGPIYDVVWNSSSTEFCAVYGFMPAKATIFNLKCDPVFDFGTGPRNAAYYSPHGHILVLAGFGNLRGQMEVWDVKNYKLISKPVASDSTYFAWCPDGEHILTATCAPRLRVNNGYKIWHYTGSVLHKYDVPANGELWQVSWQPFLDGIFPAKRITYQAVPSDVPTEEPKVATAYRPPALRDKPITNSKLHEEEPPQNMKPQPGSDRPLSKTALKNQRKHEAKKAAKQEARSDKSPDLAPTPQSTPRNTVSQPTSGDPETDKKIKNLKKKLKAIEQLKEQAAAGKQLEKNQLEKIQKEKTLLQELEDLELGV
;
A
#
# COMPACT_ATOMS: atom_id res chain seq x y z
N MET A 1 2.95 -36.78 -13.35
CA MET A 1 1.70 -36.00 -13.33
C MET A 1 1.23 -35.92 -11.89
N ALA A 2 0.74 -34.77 -11.43
CA ALA A 2 0.10 -34.65 -10.11
C ALA A 2 -1.11 -35.60 -10.01
N PRO A 3 -1.47 -36.08 -8.81
CA PRO A 3 -2.68 -36.89 -8.64
C PRO A 3 -3.92 -36.14 -9.13
N SER A 4 -4.87 -36.86 -9.74
CA SER A 4 -6.11 -36.32 -10.28
C SER A 4 -7.04 -35.75 -9.19
N THR A 5 -6.91 -36.26 -7.97
CA THR A 5 -7.62 -35.78 -6.78
C THR A 5 -6.63 -34.95 -5.96
N PRO A 6 -7.00 -33.74 -5.49
CA PRO A 6 -6.14 -32.97 -4.61
C PRO A 6 -5.78 -33.78 -3.36
N LEU A 7 -4.59 -33.60 -2.82
CA LEU A 7 -4.18 -34.22 -1.57
C LEU A 7 -4.04 -33.16 -0.50
N LEU A 8 -4.47 -33.50 0.71
CA LEU A 8 -4.35 -32.66 1.89
C LEU A 8 -3.50 -33.41 2.91
N THR A 9 -2.40 -32.78 3.33
CA THR A 9 -1.59 -33.31 4.42
C THR A 9 -2.09 -32.75 5.73
N VAL A 10 -2.37 -33.65 6.67
CA VAL A 10 -2.87 -33.33 8.00
C VAL A 10 -1.85 -33.77 9.04
N ARG A 11 -1.52 -32.85 9.96
CA ARG A 11 -0.70 -33.13 11.12
C ARG A 11 -1.58 -33.04 12.36
N GLY A 12 -1.57 -34.09 13.18
CA GLY A 12 -2.32 -34.17 14.43
C GLY A 12 -1.52 -34.80 15.57
N SER A 13 -2.21 -35.14 16.66
CA SER A 13 -1.62 -35.86 17.80
C SER A 13 -1.07 -37.23 17.41
N GLU A 14 -1.72 -37.87 16.44
CA GLU A 14 -1.39 -39.20 15.91
C GLU A 14 -0.23 -39.20 14.90
N GLY A 15 0.34 -38.03 14.61
CA GLY A 15 1.43 -37.86 13.65
C GLY A 15 0.99 -37.19 12.35
N LEU A 16 1.62 -37.58 11.25
CA LEU A 16 1.40 -37.02 9.92
C LEU A 16 0.67 -38.04 9.04
N TYR A 17 -0.35 -37.61 8.31
CA TYR A 17 -1.07 -38.45 7.35
C TYR A 17 -1.60 -37.61 6.19
N MET A 18 -2.02 -38.27 5.11
CA MET A 18 -2.63 -37.62 3.94
C MET A 18 -4.07 -38.06 3.77
N VAL A 19 -4.92 -37.13 3.36
CA VAL A 19 -6.29 -37.41 2.92
C VAL A 19 -6.48 -36.98 1.48
N ASN A 20 -7.31 -37.71 0.75
CA ASN A 20 -7.78 -37.30 -0.55
C ASN A 20 -8.66 -36.06 -0.39
N GLY A 21 -8.73 -35.24 -1.44
CA GLY A 21 -9.53 -34.03 -1.45
C GLY A 21 -11.03 -34.33 -1.55
N PRO A 22 -11.84 -33.28 -1.76
CA PRO A 22 -13.28 -33.40 -1.86
C PRO A 22 -13.72 -34.44 -2.91
N PRO A 23 -14.87 -35.12 -2.72
CA PRO A 23 -15.84 -34.89 -1.63
C PRO A 23 -15.65 -35.80 -0.40
N HIS A 24 -14.84 -36.85 -0.49
CA HIS A 24 -14.87 -37.94 0.50
C HIS A 24 -13.84 -37.84 1.63
N PHE A 25 -12.74 -37.08 1.45
CA PHE A 25 -11.72 -36.87 2.48
C PHE A 25 -11.16 -38.14 3.14
N THR A 26 -11.12 -39.24 2.39
CA THR A 26 -10.60 -40.54 2.88
C THR A 26 -9.09 -40.54 2.98
N GLU A 27 -8.54 -41.31 3.92
CA GLU A 27 -7.08 -41.45 4.08
C GLU A 27 -6.45 -42.00 2.79
N SER A 28 -5.40 -41.34 2.33
CA SER A 28 -4.74 -41.65 1.07
C SER A 28 -3.68 -42.71 1.28
N THR A 29 -3.63 -43.71 0.40
CA THR A 29 -2.58 -44.74 0.40
C THR A 29 -1.27 -44.26 -0.25
N VAL A 30 -1.20 -42.99 -0.68
CA VAL A 30 -0.01 -42.40 -1.30
C VAL A 30 1.14 -42.23 -0.29
N PHE A 31 0.78 -41.96 0.96
CA PHE A 31 1.71 -41.71 2.04
C PHE A 31 1.36 -42.64 3.20
N PRO A 32 2.24 -43.57 3.59
CA PRO A 32 2.02 -44.34 4.81
C PRO A 32 2.04 -43.37 5.98
N ARG A 33 1.02 -43.44 6.84
CA ARG A 33 0.96 -42.61 8.05
C ARG A 33 2.27 -42.71 8.82
N GLU A 34 2.83 -41.56 9.16
CA GLU A 34 4.06 -41.47 9.93
C GLU A 34 3.68 -41.25 11.39
N SER A 35 3.80 -42.32 12.17
CA SER A 35 3.47 -42.35 13.59
C SER A 35 4.59 -41.68 14.39
N GLY A 36 4.37 -40.43 14.81
CA GLY A 36 5.35 -39.74 15.64
C GLY A 36 5.08 -38.24 15.79
N LYS A 37 5.30 -37.73 17.01
CA LYS A 37 5.21 -36.28 17.30
C LYS A 37 6.37 -35.48 16.69
N ASN A 38 7.39 -36.17 16.18
CA ASN A 38 8.63 -35.58 15.66
C ASN A 38 8.51 -35.09 14.21
N CYS A 39 7.40 -35.39 13.52
CA CYS A 39 7.09 -34.84 12.20
C CYS A 39 6.72 -33.36 12.29
N LYS A 40 7.73 -32.51 12.40
CA LYS A 40 7.55 -31.07 12.59
C LYS A 40 7.39 -30.30 11.30
N VAL A 41 8.00 -30.77 10.22
CA VAL A 41 8.05 -30.06 8.95
C VAL A 41 7.77 -30.98 7.78
N TYR A 42 6.99 -30.46 6.83
CA TYR A 42 6.62 -31.11 5.59
C TYR A 42 6.27 -30.05 4.55
N THR A 43 6.40 -30.40 3.28
CA THR A 43 6.08 -29.50 2.17
C THR A 43 5.78 -30.29 0.90
N PHE A 44 4.87 -29.77 0.07
CA PHE A 44 4.66 -30.24 -1.29
C PHE A 44 5.53 -29.44 -2.26
N SER A 45 5.95 -30.06 -3.35
CA SER A 45 6.45 -29.32 -4.50
C SER A 45 5.35 -28.43 -5.07
N LYS A 46 5.73 -27.37 -5.80
CA LYS A 46 4.77 -26.40 -6.36
C LYS A 46 3.78 -27.03 -7.35
N ASP A 47 4.18 -28.13 -7.98
CA ASP A 47 3.35 -28.92 -8.91
C ASP A 47 2.61 -30.09 -8.24
N GLY A 48 2.78 -30.29 -6.93
CA GLY A 48 2.18 -31.41 -6.19
C GLY A 48 2.71 -32.80 -6.53
N THR A 49 3.79 -32.91 -7.32
CA THR A 49 4.37 -34.21 -7.73
C THR A 49 5.28 -34.82 -6.68
N LEU A 50 5.91 -34.00 -5.84
CA LEU A 50 6.79 -34.42 -4.76
C LEU A 50 6.21 -34.00 -3.41
N PHE A 51 6.45 -34.85 -2.41
CA PHE A 51 6.16 -34.54 -1.03
C PHE A 51 7.39 -34.84 -0.19
N ALA A 52 7.82 -33.87 0.61
CA ALA A 52 8.92 -34.02 1.55
C ALA A 52 8.42 -33.86 2.99
N TRP A 53 8.91 -34.70 3.89
CA TRP A 53 8.67 -34.57 5.33
C TRP A 53 9.92 -34.94 6.11
N SER A 54 10.08 -34.36 7.30
CA SER A 54 11.05 -34.80 8.29
C SER A 54 10.35 -35.67 9.32
N ASN A 55 10.93 -36.82 9.67
CA ASN A 55 10.47 -37.67 10.77
C ASN A 55 11.28 -37.46 12.07
N GLY A 56 12.16 -36.46 12.11
CA GLY A 56 13.06 -36.19 13.24
C GLY A 56 14.39 -36.94 13.19
N GLU A 57 14.54 -37.91 12.27
CA GLU A 57 15.79 -38.60 12.00
C GLU A 57 16.30 -38.27 10.59
N LYS A 58 15.38 -38.32 9.62
CA LYS A 58 15.65 -38.15 8.20
C LYS A 58 14.62 -37.25 7.56
N ILE A 59 15.01 -36.62 6.46
CA ILE A 59 14.08 -36.03 5.50
C ILE A 59 13.83 -37.05 4.42
N ASN A 60 12.57 -37.39 4.21
CA ASN A 60 12.15 -38.29 3.15
C ASN A 60 11.47 -37.49 2.05
N ILE A 61 11.72 -37.87 0.80
CA ILE A 61 11.12 -37.27 -0.39
C ILE A 61 10.45 -38.40 -1.17
N ILE A 62 9.14 -38.33 -1.34
CA ILE A 62 8.38 -39.27 -2.19
C ILE A 62 7.90 -38.58 -3.45
N ASN A 63 7.73 -39.39 -4.50
CA ASN A 63 6.90 -39.02 -5.63
C ASN A 63 5.46 -39.45 -5.34
N VAL A 64 4.57 -38.45 -5.34
CA VAL A 64 3.16 -38.58 -4.98
C VAL A 64 2.40 -39.43 -6.01
N ALA A 65 2.79 -39.39 -7.28
CA ALA A 65 2.08 -40.05 -8.37
C ALA A 65 2.27 -41.57 -8.36
N ASN A 66 3.49 -42.04 -8.10
CA ASN A 66 3.83 -43.47 -8.10
C ASN A 66 4.12 -44.03 -6.71
N LYS A 67 3.95 -43.22 -5.65
CA LYS A 67 4.11 -43.61 -4.24
C LYS A 67 5.52 -44.12 -3.89
N ARG A 68 6.52 -43.72 -4.67
CA ARG A 68 7.90 -44.19 -4.51
C ARG A 68 8.71 -43.21 -3.68
N LEU A 69 9.43 -43.72 -2.68
CA LEU A 69 10.49 -42.98 -1.99
C LEU A 69 11.65 -42.71 -2.97
N LEU A 70 11.93 -41.44 -3.22
CA LEU A 70 13.00 -40.99 -4.11
C LEU A 70 14.32 -40.83 -3.35
N HIS A 71 14.28 -40.12 -2.23
CA HIS A 71 15.46 -39.79 -1.44
C HIS A 71 15.15 -39.85 0.06
N SER A 72 16.16 -40.22 0.83
CA SER A 72 16.20 -40.10 2.27
C SER A 72 17.52 -39.43 2.65
N LEU A 73 17.44 -38.32 3.39
CA LEU A 73 18.57 -37.49 3.77
C LEU A 73 18.69 -37.50 5.29
N ASP A 74 19.86 -37.85 5.82
CA ASP A 74 20.13 -37.92 7.26
C ASP A 74 20.31 -36.51 7.87
N LEU A 75 19.20 -35.77 7.93
CA LEU A 75 19.11 -34.39 8.40
C LEU A 75 18.11 -34.28 9.56
N PRO A 76 18.43 -34.86 10.74
CA PRO A 76 17.49 -34.98 11.88
C PRO A 76 17.07 -33.64 12.47
N LYS A 77 17.91 -32.61 12.31
CA LYS A 77 17.70 -31.28 12.90
C LYS A 77 17.03 -30.29 11.94
N ALA A 78 16.42 -30.78 10.86
CA ALA A 78 15.72 -29.93 9.90
C ALA A 78 14.49 -29.26 10.55
N VAL A 79 14.44 -27.93 10.47
CA VAL A 79 13.39 -27.08 11.04
C VAL A 79 12.53 -26.39 9.98
N CYS A 80 12.91 -26.47 8.70
CA CYS A 80 12.10 -26.01 7.57
C CYS A 80 12.51 -26.77 6.30
N LEU A 81 11.56 -26.95 5.38
CA LEU A 81 11.72 -27.58 4.07
C LEU A 81 11.03 -26.72 3.01
N GLU A 82 11.72 -26.45 1.90
CA GLU A 82 11.13 -25.73 0.77
C GLU A 82 11.66 -26.28 -0.55
N PHE A 83 10.76 -26.64 -1.46
CA PHE A 83 11.15 -26.97 -2.82
C PHE A 83 11.40 -25.71 -3.63
N SER A 84 12.46 -25.71 -4.42
CA SER A 84 12.67 -24.70 -5.46
C SER A 84 11.47 -24.65 -6.42
N PRO A 85 11.20 -23.51 -7.09
CA PRO A 85 10.07 -23.35 -8.01
C PRO A 85 9.98 -24.37 -9.16
N LYS A 86 11.11 -25.00 -9.52
CA LYS A 86 11.21 -26.05 -10.55
C LYS A 86 11.26 -27.47 -9.97
N ASN A 87 11.14 -27.62 -8.65
CA ASN A 87 11.14 -28.90 -7.93
C ASN A 87 12.43 -29.72 -8.10
N THR A 88 13.54 -29.07 -8.48
CA THR A 88 14.84 -29.72 -8.72
C THR A 88 15.77 -29.67 -7.52
N ILE A 89 15.56 -28.69 -6.64
CA ILE A 89 16.31 -28.49 -5.40
C ILE A 89 15.33 -28.51 -4.23
N LEU A 90 15.70 -29.22 -3.16
CA LEU A 90 15.09 -29.10 -1.85
C LEU A 90 16.02 -28.28 -0.95
N VAL A 91 15.51 -27.17 -0.43
CA VAL A 91 16.22 -26.35 0.56
C VAL A 91 15.78 -26.81 1.94
N THR A 92 16.78 -27.01 2.81
CA THR A 92 16.57 -27.46 4.19
C THR A 92 17.24 -26.48 5.14
N TRP A 93 16.53 -26.07 6.18
CA TRP A 93 17.11 -25.25 7.25
C TRP A 93 17.38 -26.14 8.45
N GLN A 94 18.61 -26.10 8.96
CA GLN A 94 19.01 -26.81 10.17
C GLN A 94 19.97 -25.97 11.00
N PRO A 95 20.06 -26.22 12.33
CA PRO A 95 21.15 -25.73 13.15
C PRO A 95 22.51 -26.07 12.51
N TYR A 96 23.42 -25.10 12.50
CA TYR A 96 24.68 -25.14 11.75
C TYR A 96 25.47 -26.45 11.91
N THR A 97 25.91 -27.02 10.79
CA THR A 97 26.79 -28.21 10.70
C THR A 97 27.98 -27.93 9.77
N ASN A 98 29.12 -28.59 10.02
CA ASN A 98 30.46 -28.18 9.56
C ASN A 98 30.79 -28.26 8.05
N THR A 99 29.87 -28.63 7.15
CA THR A 99 30.17 -28.75 5.70
C THR A 99 29.47 -27.66 4.89
N ILE A 100 30.21 -26.63 4.48
CA ILE A 100 29.72 -25.51 3.66
C ILE A 100 30.16 -25.72 2.20
N ALA A 101 29.20 -25.77 1.27
CA ALA A 101 29.49 -25.90 -0.17
C ALA A 101 29.98 -24.58 -0.80
N ASN A 102 29.30 -23.46 -0.49
CA ASN A 102 29.69 -22.11 -0.90
C ASN A 102 29.32 -21.13 0.21
N LYS A 103 30.19 -20.15 0.48
CA LYS A 103 30.03 -19.21 1.61
C LYS A 103 30.01 -17.78 1.12
N LEU A 104 28.90 -17.08 1.31
CA LEU A 104 28.84 -15.64 1.16
C LEU A 104 29.35 -14.97 2.44
N HIS A 105 30.53 -14.35 2.38
CA HIS A 105 31.14 -13.68 3.53
C HIS A 105 30.69 -12.21 3.61
N LEU A 106 29.69 -11.94 4.46
CA LEU A 106 29.25 -10.58 4.78
C LEU A 106 29.07 -10.43 6.28
N GLN A 107 29.47 -9.28 6.81
CA GLN A 107 29.29 -8.97 8.22
C GLN A 107 27.90 -8.41 8.48
N LYS A 108 27.31 -8.80 9.62
CA LYS A 108 26.06 -8.24 10.17
C LYS A 108 24.87 -8.30 9.21
N ILE A 109 24.69 -9.41 8.49
CA ILE A 109 23.44 -9.66 7.75
C ILE A 109 22.28 -9.70 8.76
N SER A 110 21.21 -8.95 8.48
CA SER A 110 19.98 -9.00 9.28
C SER A 110 18.90 -9.84 8.61
N ASP A 111 18.79 -9.78 7.28
CA ASP A 111 17.76 -10.50 6.54
C ASP A 111 18.23 -10.87 5.12
N PHE A 112 17.57 -11.85 4.50
CA PHE A 112 17.82 -12.26 3.12
C PHE A 112 16.59 -12.88 2.45
N VAL A 113 16.46 -12.73 1.13
CA VAL A 113 15.39 -13.36 0.34
C VAL A 113 15.96 -13.97 -0.94
N LEU A 114 15.62 -15.23 -1.19
CA LEU A 114 15.97 -15.96 -2.41
C LEU A 114 15.06 -15.58 -3.58
N SER A 115 15.61 -15.56 -4.79
CA SER A 115 14.83 -15.23 -5.97
C SER A 115 13.97 -16.42 -6.44
N PRO A 116 12.70 -16.20 -6.83
CA PRO A 116 11.79 -17.27 -7.25
C PRO A 116 12.00 -17.74 -8.71
N GLY A 117 13.09 -17.32 -9.36
CA GLY A 117 13.33 -17.52 -10.78
C GLY A 117 14.14 -18.78 -11.14
N PRO A 118 14.32 -19.05 -12.45
CA PRO A 118 15.19 -20.12 -12.91
C PRO A 118 16.66 -19.83 -12.59
N GLN A 119 17.50 -20.87 -12.66
CA GLN A 119 18.96 -20.72 -12.61
C GLN A 119 19.46 -19.69 -13.65
N PRO A 120 20.48 -18.89 -13.34
CA PRO A 120 21.22 -18.86 -12.07
C PRO A 120 20.41 -18.21 -10.92
N TYR A 121 20.40 -18.86 -9.75
CA TYR A 121 19.67 -18.38 -8.58
C TYR A 121 20.33 -17.12 -8.02
N LYS A 122 19.50 -16.22 -7.50
CA LYS A 122 19.97 -14.96 -6.93
C LYS A 122 19.50 -14.82 -5.50
N VAL A 123 20.27 -14.11 -4.69
CA VAL A 123 19.94 -13.82 -3.30
C VAL A 123 20.04 -12.32 -3.06
N ALA A 124 18.99 -11.75 -2.48
CA ALA A 124 19.00 -10.41 -1.94
C ALA A 124 19.37 -10.48 -0.45
N VAL A 125 20.32 -9.66 -0.02
CA VAL A 125 20.81 -9.65 1.36
C VAL A 125 20.73 -8.23 1.91
N TYR A 126 20.13 -8.10 3.09
CA TYR A 126 20.05 -6.86 3.84
C TYR A 126 21.12 -6.79 4.94
N VAL A 127 21.92 -5.73 4.90
CA VAL A 127 22.92 -5.40 5.91
C VAL A 127 22.56 -4.04 6.51
N PRO A 128 22.08 -3.98 7.77
CA PRO A 128 21.79 -2.72 8.44
C PRO A 128 23.06 -1.89 8.66
N GLY A 129 22.93 -0.59 8.48
CA GLY A 129 23.96 0.39 8.81
C GLY A 129 24.14 0.50 10.32
N SER A 130 25.38 0.68 10.77
CA SER A 130 25.67 1.12 12.14
C SER A 130 25.31 2.60 12.34
N LYS A 131 25.33 3.10 13.59
CA LYS A 131 25.02 4.51 13.91
C LYS A 131 25.67 5.50 12.92
N GLY A 132 24.84 6.14 12.07
CA GLY A 132 25.27 7.13 11.07
C GLY A 132 25.75 6.57 9.73
N ALA A 133 25.99 5.26 9.63
CA ALA A 133 26.33 4.58 8.38
C ALA A 133 25.06 4.20 7.59
N PRO A 134 25.14 4.12 6.25
CA PRO A 134 24.03 3.65 5.44
C PRO A 134 23.78 2.15 5.64
N SER A 135 22.53 1.74 5.50
CA SER A 135 22.14 0.36 5.30
C SER A 135 22.24 -0.02 3.83
N PHE A 136 22.42 -1.31 3.54
CA PHE A 136 22.59 -1.82 2.18
C PHE A 136 21.66 -3.00 1.90
N VAL A 137 21.12 -3.02 0.69
CA VAL A 137 20.61 -4.24 0.08
C VAL A 137 21.49 -4.58 -1.11
N ARG A 138 22.00 -5.82 -1.13
CA ARG A 138 22.91 -6.33 -2.17
C ARG A 138 22.33 -7.58 -2.82
N LEU A 139 22.46 -7.66 -4.14
CA LEU A 139 22.07 -8.81 -4.94
C LEU A 139 23.31 -9.62 -5.29
N TYR A 140 23.28 -10.93 -5.04
CA TYR A 140 24.33 -11.86 -5.46
C TYR A 140 23.75 -12.96 -6.34
N GLN A 141 24.61 -13.61 -7.12
CA GLN A 141 24.25 -14.71 -8.00
C GLN A 141 25.00 -15.97 -7.60
N TYR A 142 24.29 -17.05 -7.31
CA TYR A 142 24.90 -18.35 -7.05
C TYR A 142 25.59 -18.89 -8.32
N PRO A 143 26.80 -19.47 -8.22
CA PRO A 143 27.59 -19.70 -7.00
C PRO A 143 28.57 -18.56 -6.64
N ASN A 144 28.61 -17.47 -7.42
CA ASN A 144 29.55 -16.38 -7.21
C ASN A 144 29.21 -15.54 -5.97
N PHE A 145 29.96 -15.78 -4.90
CA PHE A 145 29.82 -15.11 -3.61
C PHE A 145 31.14 -14.52 -3.10
N ASP A 146 32.01 -14.09 -4.01
CA ASP A 146 33.35 -13.54 -3.72
C ASP A 146 33.29 -12.14 -3.07
N GLY A 147 32.57 -12.03 -1.96
CA GLY A 147 32.43 -10.83 -1.13
C GLY A 147 31.63 -9.70 -1.78
N PRO A 148 31.74 -8.48 -1.25
CA PRO A 148 30.99 -7.30 -1.71
C PRO A 148 31.11 -6.96 -3.20
N HIS A 149 32.26 -7.27 -3.82
CA HIS A 149 32.54 -6.95 -5.22
C HIS A 149 31.81 -7.87 -6.21
N ALA A 150 31.41 -9.07 -5.75
CA ALA A 150 30.61 -10.00 -6.54
C ALA A 150 29.11 -9.63 -6.58
N ALA A 151 28.70 -8.55 -5.92
CA ALA A 151 27.31 -8.11 -5.93
C ALA A 151 26.91 -7.64 -7.34
N LEU A 152 25.86 -8.24 -7.90
CA LEU A 152 25.24 -7.81 -9.16
C LEU A 152 24.72 -6.38 -9.07
N ALA A 153 24.16 -6.03 -7.93
CA ALA A 153 23.63 -4.71 -7.65
C ALA A 153 23.76 -4.41 -6.16
N ASN A 154 23.96 -3.14 -5.84
CA ASN A 154 24.08 -2.66 -4.48
C ASN A 154 23.32 -1.34 -4.34
N LYS A 155 22.36 -1.29 -3.43
CA LYS A 155 21.62 -0.07 -3.09
C LYS A 155 21.85 0.27 -1.63
N SER A 156 22.36 1.48 -1.39
CA SER A 156 22.47 2.07 -0.08
C SER A 156 21.29 2.99 0.21
N PHE A 157 20.83 3.00 1.46
CA PHE A 157 19.83 3.94 1.97
C PHE A 157 20.07 4.19 3.45
N PHE A 158 19.62 5.34 3.95
CA PHE A 158 19.70 5.70 5.36
C PHE A 158 18.35 5.45 6.03
N LYS A 159 18.33 5.46 7.37
CA LYS A 159 17.10 5.35 8.17
C LYS A 159 16.29 4.10 7.82
N ALA A 160 16.77 2.94 8.24
CA ALA A 160 16.04 1.69 8.07
C ALA A 160 16.23 0.78 9.29
N ASP A 161 15.17 0.63 10.07
CA ASP A 161 15.12 -0.28 11.21
C ASP A 161 14.68 -1.66 10.72
N LYS A 162 13.73 -1.69 9.80
CA LYS A 162 13.22 -2.90 9.14
C LYS A 162 13.18 -2.73 7.63
N VAL A 163 13.43 -3.83 6.93
CA VAL A 163 13.39 -3.89 5.47
C VAL A 163 12.54 -5.08 5.03
N THR A 164 11.70 -4.87 4.02
CA THR A 164 10.95 -5.93 3.35
C THR A 164 11.41 -6.00 1.89
N MET A 165 11.79 -7.19 1.42
CA MET A 165 12.30 -7.42 0.07
C MET A 165 11.32 -8.28 -0.73
N LEU A 166 10.87 -7.77 -1.89
CA LEU A 166 9.84 -8.38 -2.74
C LEU A 166 10.39 -8.60 -4.15
N TRP A 167 10.74 -9.85 -4.48
CA TRP A 167 11.17 -10.22 -5.83
C TRP A 167 10.01 -10.25 -6.82
N ASN A 168 10.27 -9.83 -8.06
CA ASN A 168 9.35 -10.11 -9.14
C ASN A 168 9.40 -11.60 -9.54
N LYS A 169 8.34 -12.07 -10.21
CA LYS A 169 8.19 -13.47 -10.61
C LYS A 169 9.32 -13.97 -11.52
N LYS A 170 9.87 -13.10 -12.37
CA LYS A 170 11.00 -13.42 -13.27
C LYS A 170 12.37 -13.38 -12.60
N ALA A 171 12.48 -13.00 -11.33
CA ALA A 171 13.76 -12.81 -10.63
C ALA A 171 14.74 -11.87 -11.33
N THR A 172 14.22 -10.81 -11.96
CA THR A 172 15.01 -9.77 -12.62
C THR A 172 15.15 -8.51 -11.78
N ALA A 173 14.23 -8.27 -10.84
CA ALA A 173 14.26 -7.11 -9.96
C ALA A 173 13.63 -7.42 -8.59
N VAL A 174 14.03 -6.63 -7.59
CA VAL A 174 13.49 -6.65 -6.22
C VAL A 174 13.04 -5.24 -5.83
N LEU A 175 11.87 -5.15 -5.19
CA LEU A 175 11.42 -3.96 -4.49
C LEU A 175 11.81 -4.06 -3.02
N VAL A 176 12.28 -2.96 -2.46
CA VAL A 176 12.76 -2.88 -1.08
C VAL A 176 11.97 -1.78 -0.38
N ILE A 177 11.19 -2.17 0.62
CA ILE A 177 10.49 -1.23 1.49
C ILE A 177 11.36 -1.08 2.74
N ALA A 178 11.94 0.11 2.93
CA ALA A 178 12.68 0.45 4.13
C ALA A 178 11.79 1.29 5.06
N SER A 179 11.71 0.89 6.33
CA SER A 179 10.88 1.56 7.34
C SER A 179 11.69 1.93 8.58
N THR A 180 11.38 3.08 9.16
CA THR A 180 11.79 3.47 10.51
C THR A 180 10.62 3.46 11.47
N GLU A 181 10.86 3.14 12.73
CA GLU A 181 9.82 3.13 13.77
C GLU A 181 9.56 4.53 14.34
N VAL A 182 10.61 5.34 14.49
CA VAL A 182 10.50 6.70 15.06
C VAL A 182 11.23 7.68 14.15
N ASP A 183 10.48 8.65 13.63
CA ASP A 183 11.08 9.74 12.89
C ASP A 183 11.85 10.66 13.86
N LYS A 184 13.17 10.74 13.67
CA LYS A 184 14.06 11.60 14.49
C LYS A 184 13.72 13.08 14.38
N THR A 185 12.95 13.49 13.38
CA THR A 185 12.46 14.88 13.27
C THR A 185 11.27 15.17 14.18
N GLY A 186 10.64 14.14 14.76
CA GLY A 186 9.42 14.27 15.58
C GLY A 186 8.16 14.60 14.78
N ALA A 187 8.22 14.63 13.44
CA ALA A 187 7.07 14.98 12.59
C ALA A 187 6.04 13.85 12.46
N SER A 188 6.45 12.59 12.63
CA SER A 188 5.59 11.40 12.51
C SER A 188 5.85 10.42 13.64
N TYR A 189 4.78 10.11 14.41
CA TYR A 189 4.78 9.03 15.40
C TYR A 189 4.88 7.63 14.78
N TYR A 190 4.59 7.50 13.48
CA TYR A 190 4.59 6.22 12.76
C TYR A 190 5.85 6.00 11.92
N GLY A 191 6.87 6.84 12.14
CA GLY A 191 8.12 6.80 11.39
C GLY A 191 7.98 7.21 9.92
N GLU A 192 8.98 6.80 9.14
CA GLU A 192 9.14 7.09 7.70
C GLU A 192 9.32 5.78 6.92
N GLN A 193 8.66 5.66 5.77
CA GLN A 193 8.82 4.54 4.85
C GLN A 193 9.27 5.02 3.47
N THR A 194 10.21 4.30 2.87
CA THR A 194 10.73 4.58 1.53
C THR A 194 10.70 3.32 0.68
N LEU A 195 10.46 3.49 -0.62
CA LEU A 195 10.43 2.41 -1.59
C LEU A 195 11.63 2.52 -2.52
N HIS A 196 12.38 1.43 -2.64
CA HIS A 196 13.52 1.33 -3.54
C HIS A 196 13.32 0.20 -4.54
N TYR A 197 13.87 0.40 -5.73
CA TYR A 197 13.93 -0.59 -6.79
C TYR A 197 15.38 -0.98 -7.02
N ILE A 198 15.64 -2.28 -7.17
CA ILE A 198 16.97 -2.82 -7.50
C ILE A 198 16.80 -3.88 -8.57
N SER A 199 17.45 -3.69 -9.70
CA SER A 199 17.48 -4.64 -10.81
C SER A 199 18.77 -5.45 -10.77
N THR A 200 18.69 -6.66 -11.33
CA THR A 200 19.83 -7.58 -11.44
C THR A 200 20.87 -7.16 -12.47
N ASN A 201 20.58 -6.15 -13.29
CA ASN A 201 21.52 -5.52 -14.22
C ASN A 201 22.41 -4.45 -13.55
N GLY A 202 22.23 -4.18 -12.25
CA GLY A 202 22.97 -3.16 -11.52
C GLY A 202 22.21 -1.83 -11.35
N GLU A 203 21.11 -1.63 -12.07
CA GLU A 203 20.29 -0.42 -11.92
C GLU A 203 19.59 -0.39 -10.56
N SER A 204 19.59 0.77 -9.91
CA SER A 204 18.86 0.96 -8.67
C SER A 204 18.31 2.37 -8.55
N ALA A 205 17.08 2.50 -8.06
CA ALA A 205 16.36 3.75 -7.99
C ALA A 205 15.58 3.88 -6.68
N VAL A 206 15.26 5.11 -6.29
CA VAL A 206 14.28 5.39 -5.24
C VAL A 206 12.97 5.69 -5.96
N VAL A 207 11.89 4.99 -5.60
CA VAL A 207 10.57 5.22 -6.18
C VAL A 207 9.98 6.45 -5.50
N GLN A 208 9.73 7.50 -6.27
CA GLN A 208 9.14 8.73 -5.75
C GLN A 208 7.64 8.54 -5.59
N LEU A 209 7.15 8.77 -4.37
CA LEU A 209 5.74 8.65 -4.03
C LEU A 209 5.16 10.06 -3.81
N PRO A 210 4.38 10.62 -4.76
CA PRO A 210 3.90 12.00 -4.73
C PRO A 210 3.00 12.40 -3.55
N LYS A 211 2.63 11.46 -2.68
CA LYS A 211 1.75 11.70 -1.54
C LYS A 211 2.41 11.21 -0.25
N ASN A 212 2.53 12.11 0.71
CA ASN A 212 3.08 11.82 2.02
C ASN A 212 2.19 10.85 2.80
N GLY A 213 2.84 9.91 3.51
CA GLY A 213 2.23 8.93 4.39
C GLY A 213 2.84 7.55 4.21
N PRO A 214 2.28 6.53 4.89
CA PRO A 214 2.82 5.18 4.84
C PRO A 214 2.58 4.51 3.48
N ILE A 215 3.35 3.47 3.21
CA ILE A 215 3.15 2.51 2.13
C ILE A 215 2.34 1.36 2.72
N TYR A 216 1.09 1.21 2.30
CA TYR A 216 0.24 0.13 2.80
C TYR A 216 0.54 -1.19 2.10
N ASP A 217 0.75 -1.14 0.78
CA ASP A 217 0.97 -2.34 -0.01
C ASP A 217 1.74 -2.03 -1.30
N VAL A 218 2.54 -3.01 -1.75
CA VAL A 218 3.28 -2.96 -3.01
C VAL A 218 3.27 -4.34 -3.65
N VAL A 219 2.78 -4.41 -4.88
CA VAL A 219 2.57 -5.68 -5.58
C VAL A 219 3.13 -5.64 -6.99
N TRP A 220 3.85 -6.70 -7.37
CA TRP A 220 4.34 -6.89 -8.74
C TRP A 220 3.22 -7.36 -9.67
N ASN A 221 3.21 -6.86 -10.90
CA ASN A 221 2.43 -7.47 -11.97
C ASN A 221 3.01 -8.86 -12.30
N SER A 222 2.15 -9.84 -12.60
CA SER A 222 2.53 -11.18 -13.07
C SER A 222 3.48 -11.16 -14.28
N SER A 223 3.41 -10.15 -15.15
CA SER A 223 4.34 -9.96 -16.27
C SER A 223 5.77 -9.58 -15.83
N SER A 224 5.93 -9.11 -14.60
CA SER A 224 7.16 -8.57 -14.00
C SER A 224 7.73 -7.33 -14.70
N THR A 225 6.89 -6.56 -15.40
CA THR A 225 7.27 -5.33 -16.11
C THR A 225 6.86 -4.06 -15.37
N GLU A 226 5.94 -4.18 -14.42
CA GLU A 226 5.31 -3.07 -13.70
C GLU A 226 4.97 -3.53 -12.29
N PHE A 227 4.76 -2.58 -11.40
CA PHE A 227 4.28 -2.81 -10.04
C PHE A 227 3.30 -1.72 -9.63
N CYS A 228 2.38 -2.06 -8.72
CA CYS A 228 1.45 -1.11 -8.12
C CYS A 228 1.86 -0.84 -6.68
N ALA A 229 1.84 0.43 -6.27
CA ALA A 229 2.03 0.84 -4.88
C ALA A 229 0.80 1.59 -4.38
N VAL A 230 0.35 1.25 -3.15
CA VAL A 230 -0.73 1.93 -2.42
C VAL A 230 -0.12 2.67 -1.23
N TYR A 231 -0.22 4.00 -1.22
CA TYR A 231 0.56 4.84 -0.30
C TYR A 231 -0.13 6.16 0.06
N GLY A 232 0.39 6.81 1.09
CA GLY A 232 -0.03 8.13 1.54
C GLY A 232 -1.14 8.10 2.60
N PHE A 233 -1.31 9.18 3.36
CA PHE A 233 -2.36 9.24 4.38
C PHE A 233 -3.76 9.03 3.77
N MET A 234 -4.61 8.27 4.46
CA MET A 234 -5.96 7.95 4.00
C MET A 234 -6.76 9.23 3.71
N PRO A 235 -7.50 9.31 2.58
CA PRO A 235 -7.67 8.30 1.52
C PRO A 235 -6.38 8.06 0.70
N ALA A 236 -5.92 6.82 0.60
CA ALA A 236 -4.62 6.49 0.01
C ALA A 236 -4.60 6.65 -1.51
N LYS A 237 -3.42 7.01 -2.03
CA LYS A 237 -3.12 7.05 -3.47
C LYS A 237 -2.69 5.67 -3.95
N ALA A 238 -3.03 5.31 -5.18
CA ALA A 238 -2.52 4.10 -5.81
C ALA A 238 -2.01 4.44 -7.21
N THR A 239 -0.82 3.94 -7.53
CA THR A 239 -0.15 4.27 -8.79
C THR A 239 0.57 3.04 -9.31
N ILE A 240 0.51 2.81 -10.61
CA ILE A 240 1.33 1.81 -11.31
C ILE A 240 2.62 2.48 -11.76
N PHE A 241 3.74 1.82 -11.53
CA PHE A 241 5.06 2.25 -11.93
C PHE A 241 5.69 1.22 -12.88
N ASN A 242 6.48 1.71 -13.83
CA ASN A 242 7.30 0.88 -14.70
C ASN A 242 8.63 0.50 -14.01
N LEU A 243 9.48 -0.28 -14.69
CA LEU A 243 10.81 -0.66 -14.18
C LEU A 243 11.79 0.51 -14.01
N LYS A 244 11.53 1.66 -14.63
CA LYS A 244 12.30 2.89 -14.44
C LYS A 244 11.82 3.71 -13.24
N CYS A 245 10.81 3.22 -12.52
CA CYS A 245 10.14 3.89 -11.40
C CYS A 245 9.36 5.14 -11.81
N ASP A 246 8.99 5.27 -13.08
CA ASP A 246 8.10 6.34 -13.55
C ASP A 246 6.63 5.93 -13.35
N PRO A 247 5.76 6.87 -12.93
CA PRO A 247 4.33 6.60 -12.81
C PRO A 247 3.71 6.42 -14.20
N VAL A 248 3.12 5.24 -14.44
CA VAL A 248 2.41 4.88 -15.68
C VAL A 248 0.96 5.32 -15.61
N PHE A 249 0.30 5.05 -14.48
CA PHE A 249 -1.10 5.39 -14.29
C PHE A 249 -1.43 5.66 -12.83
N ASP A 250 -2.13 6.77 -12.58
CA ASP A 250 -2.58 7.20 -11.26
C ASP A 250 -4.08 6.94 -11.07
N PHE A 251 -4.43 6.08 -10.12
CA PHE A 251 -5.82 5.76 -9.77
C PHE A 251 -6.47 6.80 -8.83
N GLY A 252 -5.84 7.94 -8.56
CA GLY A 252 -6.38 9.01 -7.73
C GLY A 252 -6.23 8.74 -6.22
N THR A 253 -7.21 9.12 -5.40
CA THR A 253 -7.26 8.76 -3.97
C THR A 253 -8.54 8.04 -3.62
N GLY A 254 -8.47 7.10 -2.66
CA GLY A 254 -9.64 6.35 -2.20
C GLY A 254 -9.36 5.57 -0.90
N PRO A 255 -10.39 4.98 -0.28
CA PRO A 255 -10.24 4.20 0.95
C PRO A 255 -9.69 2.80 0.64
N ARG A 256 -8.41 2.73 0.26
CA ARG A 256 -7.71 1.51 -0.16
C ARG A 256 -6.41 1.31 0.63
N ASN A 257 -6.13 0.08 1.01
CA ASN A 257 -4.89 -0.30 1.70
C ASN A 257 -4.21 -1.53 1.09
N ALA A 258 -4.80 -2.16 0.06
CA ALA A 258 -4.25 -3.36 -0.56
C ALA A 258 -4.46 -3.35 -2.07
N ALA A 259 -3.57 -4.02 -2.80
CA ALA A 259 -3.61 -4.19 -4.24
C ALA A 259 -3.37 -5.65 -4.64
N TYR A 260 -4.24 -6.18 -5.50
CA TYR A 260 -4.19 -7.58 -5.92
C TYR A 260 -4.27 -7.71 -7.44
N TYR A 261 -3.18 -8.14 -8.08
CA TYR A 261 -3.20 -8.52 -9.49
C TYR A 261 -3.83 -9.89 -9.68
N SER A 262 -4.60 -10.06 -10.74
CA SER A 262 -5.05 -11.37 -11.18
C SER A 262 -3.85 -12.27 -11.51
N PRO A 263 -3.99 -13.62 -11.47
CA PRO A 263 -2.89 -14.55 -11.75
C PRO A 263 -2.19 -14.28 -13.09
N HIS A 264 -2.96 -13.82 -14.08
CA HIS A 264 -2.49 -13.45 -15.42
C HIS A 264 -2.03 -11.99 -15.55
N GLY A 265 -2.30 -11.13 -14.56
CA GLY A 265 -1.84 -9.74 -14.50
C GLY A 265 -2.65 -8.72 -15.30
N HIS A 266 -3.78 -9.10 -15.87
CA HIS A 266 -4.61 -8.21 -16.73
C HIS A 266 -5.71 -7.48 -15.97
N ILE A 267 -6.02 -7.89 -14.73
CA ILE A 267 -6.96 -7.21 -13.84
C ILE A 267 -6.24 -6.85 -12.54
N LEU A 268 -6.48 -5.65 -12.05
CA LEU A 268 -6.00 -5.16 -10.77
C LEU A 268 -7.19 -4.83 -9.87
N VAL A 269 -7.19 -5.36 -8.65
CA VAL A 269 -8.18 -5.01 -7.62
C VAL A 269 -7.51 -4.15 -6.56
N LEU A 270 -8.00 -2.93 -6.39
CA LEU A 270 -7.62 -2.05 -5.28
C LEU A 270 -8.68 -2.19 -4.20
N ALA A 271 -8.30 -2.58 -2.99
CA ALA A 271 -9.24 -2.88 -1.93
C ALA A 271 -8.89 -2.18 -0.62
N GLY A 272 -9.93 -1.93 0.18
CA GLY A 272 -9.82 -1.43 1.55
C GLY A 272 -10.40 -2.42 2.55
N PHE A 273 -9.54 -3.24 3.17
CA PHE A 273 -9.95 -4.28 4.13
C PHE A 273 -9.59 -3.97 5.58
N GLY A 274 -10.19 -4.72 6.52
CA GLY A 274 -9.97 -4.55 7.95
C GLY A 274 -10.67 -3.31 8.50
N ASN A 275 -9.90 -2.24 8.80
CA ASN A 275 -10.45 -1.00 9.36
C ASN A 275 -11.23 -0.14 8.34
N LEU A 276 -11.21 -0.54 7.07
CA LEU A 276 -11.90 0.12 5.98
C LEU A 276 -13.19 -0.65 5.63
N ARG A 277 -14.11 0.02 4.93
CA ARG A 277 -15.47 -0.49 4.68
C ARG A 277 -15.56 -1.65 3.67
N GLY A 278 -14.45 -2.22 3.22
CA GLY A 278 -14.46 -3.31 2.23
C GLY A 278 -14.67 -2.85 0.79
N GLN A 279 -14.46 -1.56 0.48
CA GLN A 279 -14.59 -1.08 -0.90
C GLN A 279 -13.52 -1.71 -1.78
N MET A 280 -13.94 -2.24 -2.92
CA MET A 280 -13.06 -2.79 -3.94
C MET A 280 -13.29 -2.03 -5.25
N GLU A 281 -12.20 -1.77 -5.97
CA GLU A 281 -12.24 -1.23 -7.33
C GLU A 281 -11.52 -2.21 -8.25
N VAL A 282 -12.24 -2.74 -9.22
CA VAL A 282 -11.71 -3.71 -10.19
C VAL A 282 -11.38 -2.98 -11.49
N TRP A 283 -10.13 -3.05 -11.92
CA TRP A 283 -9.61 -2.31 -13.07
C TRP A 283 -9.04 -3.24 -14.14
N ASP A 284 -9.39 -2.97 -15.39
CA ASP A 284 -8.67 -3.49 -16.56
C ASP A 284 -7.34 -2.76 -16.66
N VAL A 285 -6.23 -3.49 -16.48
CA VAL A 285 -4.87 -2.91 -16.48
C VAL A 285 -4.46 -2.46 -17.88
N LYS A 286 -4.92 -3.14 -18.94
CA LYS A 286 -4.52 -2.84 -20.32
C LYS A 286 -5.14 -1.53 -20.80
N ASN A 287 -6.40 -1.30 -20.48
CA ASN A 287 -7.15 -0.12 -20.92
C ASN A 287 -7.30 0.95 -19.82
N TYR A 288 -6.78 0.68 -18.62
CA TYR A 288 -6.99 1.47 -17.40
C TYR A 288 -8.46 1.80 -17.16
N LYS A 289 -9.36 0.88 -17.49
CA LYS A 289 -10.80 1.09 -17.42
C LYS A 289 -11.36 0.41 -16.17
N LEU A 290 -12.12 1.16 -15.39
CA LEU A 290 -12.85 0.61 -14.25
C LEU A 290 -13.89 -0.40 -14.75
N ILE A 291 -13.85 -1.61 -14.21
CA ILE A 291 -14.78 -2.71 -14.51
C ILE A 291 -15.96 -2.68 -13.54
N SER A 292 -15.68 -2.66 -12.23
CA SER A 292 -16.70 -2.74 -11.19
C SER A 292 -16.23 -2.11 -9.87
N LYS A 293 -17.18 -1.78 -8.98
CA LYS A 293 -16.92 -1.29 -7.61
C LYS A 293 -17.69 -2.07 -6.53
N PRO A 294 -17.43 -3.38 -6.36
CA PRO A 294 -18.10 -4.17 -5.33
C PRO A 294 -17.69 -3.74 -3.92
N VAL A 295 -18.54 -4.06 -2.94
CA VAL A 295 -18.30 -3.77 -1.52
C VAL A 295 -18.33 -5.09 -0.74
N ALA A 296 -17.14 -5.53 -0.31
CA ALA A 296 -16.95 -6.71 0.52
C ALA A 296 -16.76 -6.29 1.98
N SER A 297 -17.85 -5.83 2.61
CA SER A 297 -17.87 -5.39 4.01
C SER A 297 -17.25 -6.43 4.95
N ASP A 298 -16.52 -5.93 5.96
CA ASP A 298 -15.89 -6.70 7.04
C ASP A 298 -14.85 -7.75 6.60
N SER A 299 -14.54 -7.82 5.30
CA SER A 299 -13.56 -8.77 4.77
C SER A 299 -12.16 -8.40 5.26
N THR A 300 -11.42 -9.43 5.64
CA THR A 300 -10.03 -9.31 6.13
C THR A 300 -9.05 -10.14 5.30
N TYR A 301 -9.58 -11.01 4.44
CA TYR A 301 -8.83 -11.88 3.55
C TYR A 301 -9.35 -11.73 2.11
N PHE A 302 -8.41 -11.83 1.16
CA PHE A 302 -8.66 -11.77 -0.27
C PHE A 302 -7.78 -12.81 -0.97
N ALA A 303 -8.35 -13.52 -1.95
CA ALA A 303 -7.57 -14.39 -2.82
C ALA A 303 -8.20 -14.46 -4.22
N TRP A 304 -7.36 -14.35 -5.25
CA TRP A 304 -7.75 -14.67 -6.61
C TRP A 304 -7.88 -16.18 -6.79
N CYS A 305 -8.94 -16.60 -7.48
CA CYS A 305 -9.00 -17.94 -8.06
C CYS A 305 -7.91 -18.04 -9.15
N PRO A 306 -7.21 -19.19 -9.26
CA PRO A 306 -6.21 -19.40 -10.32
C PRO A 306 -6.72 -19.24 -11.76
N ASP A 307 -8.04 -19.26 -11.99
CA ASP A 307 -8.65 -18.98 -13.30
C ASP A 307 -8.59 -17.50 -13.72
N GLY A 308 -8.30 -16.60 -12.77
CA GLY A 308 -8.26 -15.15 -13.00
C GLY A 308 -9.61 -14.47 -13.24
N GLU A 309 -10.73 -15.15 -13.01
CA GLU A 309 -12.08 -14.59 -13.11
C GLU A 309 -12.75 -14.46 -11.74
N HIS A 310 -12.55 -15.44 -10.87
CA HIS A 310 -13.21 -15.48 -9.58
C HIS A 310 -12.33 -14.90 -8.48
N ILE A 311 -12.97 -14.25 -7.53
CA ILE A 311 -12.34 -13.62 -6.37
C ILE A 311 -13.00 -14.21 -5.13
N LEU A 312 -12.20 -14.54 -4.13
CA LEU A 312 -12.65 -14.93 -2.81
C LEU A 312 -12.38 -13.80 -1.83
N THR A 313 -13.39 -13.39 -1.07
CA THR A 313 -13.21 -12.56 0.12
C THR A 313 -13.70 -13.33 1.34
N ALA A 314 -13.02 -13.19 2.46
CA ALA A 314 -13.42 -13.86 3.69
C ALA A 314 -13.16 -13.01 4.94
N THR A 315 -13.94 -13.32 5.96
CA THR A 315 -13.79 -12.83 7.32
C THR A 315 -13.46 -14.05 8.17
N CYS A 316 -12.22 -14.14 8.67
CA CYS A 316 -11.74 -15.31 9.40
C CYS A 316 -11.51 -15.00 10.89
N ALA A 317 -11.83 -15.96 11.73
CA ALA A 317 -11.46 -16.00 13.14
C ALA A 317 -9.96 -16.32 13.30
N PRO A 318 -9.30 -15.85 14.39
CA PRO A 318 -9.86 -15.09 15.51
C PRO A 318 -9.88 -13.57 15.28
N ARG A 319 -9.40 -13.09 14.12
CA ARG A 319 -9.22 -11.65 13.85
C ARG A 319 -10.53 -10.87 13.93
N LEU A 320 -11.59 -11.39 13.31
CA LEU A 320 -12.94 -10.84 13.41
C LEU A 320 -13.95 -12.00 13.50
N ARG A 321 -14.78 -12.00 14.53
CA ARG A 321 -15.82 -13.04 14.75
C ARG A 321 -17.21 -12.61 14.27
N VAL A 322 -17.41 -11.31 14.05
CA VAL A 322 -18.64 -10.75 13.48
C VAL A 322 -18.62 -10.97 11.97
N ASN A 323 -19.75 -11.38 11.39
CA ASN A 323 -19.89 -11.67 9.95
C ASN A 323 -18.83 -12.66 9.43
N ASN A 324 -18.52 -13.67 10.26
CA ASN A 324 -17.59 -14.74 9.93
C ASN A 324 -18.14 -15.58 8.76
N GLY A 325 -17.34 -15.78 7.71
CA GLY A 325 -17.84 -16.33 6.45
C GLY A 325 -16.98 -15.98 5.25
N TYR A 326 -17.41 -16.43 4.07
CA TYR A 326 -16.74 -16.14 2.81
C TYR A 326 -17.72 -15.89 1.67
N LYS A 327 -17.26 -15.13 0.67
CA LYS A 327 -17.99 -14.80 -0.54
C LYS A 327 -17.10 -15.06 -1.75
N ILE A 328 -17.69 -15.66 -2.78
CA ILE A 328 -17.07 -15.83 -4.10
C ILE A 328 -17.73 -14.83 -5.04
N TRP A 329 -16.92 -14.03 -5.69
CA TRP A 329 -17.32 -12.97 -6.60
C TRP A 329 -16.80 -13.27 -7.99
N HIS A 330 -17.54 -12.86 -9.01
CA HIS A 330 -16.96 -12.61 -10.32
C HIS A 330 -16.32 -11.22 -10.33
N TYR A 331 -15.22 -11.02 -11.07
CA TYR A 331 -14.53 -9.71 -11.14
C TYR A 331 -15.42 -8.56 -11.64
N THR A 332 -16.53 -8.86 -12.31
CA THR A 332 -17.55 -7.86 -12.70
C THR A 332 -18.37 -7.33 -11.52
N GLY A 333 -18.16 -7.84 -10.31
CA GLY A 333 -18.80 -7.40 -9.06
C GLY A 333 -19.96 -8.27 -8.58
N SER A 334 -20.39 -9.25 -9.36
CA SER A 334 -21.48 -10.17 -9.00
C SER A 334 -21.03 -11.16 -7.93
N VAL A 335 -21.79 -11.30 -6.83
CA VAL A 335 -21.57 -12.35 -5.84
C VAL A 335 -22.11 -13.66 -6.40
N LEU A 336 -21.30 -14.67 -6.63
CA LEU A 336 -21.76 -15.97 -7.13
C LEU A 336 -22.08 -16.97 -6.01
N HIS A 337 -21.40 -16.84 -4.87
CA HIS A 337 -21.61 -17.70 -3.71
C HIS A 337 -21.36 -16.93 -2.42
N LYS A 338 -22.13 -17.24 -1.38
CA LYS A 338 -22.00 -16.69 -0.03
C LYS A 338 -22.19 -17.82 0.97
N TYR A 339 -21.27 -17.90 1.92
CA TYR A 339 -21.37 -18.80 3.05
C TYR A 339 -21.16 -18.01 4.34
N ASP A 340 -22.19 -17.95 5.16
CA ASP A 340 -22.16 -17.33 6.49
C ASP A 340 -21.99 -18.44 7.53
N VAL A 341 -21.01 -18.30 8.43
CA VAL A 341 -20.72 -19.29 9.46
C VAL A 341 -21.81 -19.21 10.54
N PRO A 342 -22.40 -20.35 10.97
CA PRO A 342 -23.36 -20.37 12.07
C PRO A 342 -22.74 -19.87 13.39
N ALA A 343 -23.56 -19.40 14.33
CA ALA A 343 -23.09 -18.78 15.57
C ALA A 343 -22.22 -19.68 16.48
N ASN A 344 -22.28 -21.00 16.30
CA ASN A 344 -21.48 -21.99 17.01
C ASN A 344 -20.22 -22.46 16.25
N GLY A 345 -19.97 -21.89 15.07
CA GLY A 345 -18.82 -22.22 14.23
C GLY A 345 -17.85 -21.05 14.09
N GLU A 346 -16.63 -21.37 13.68
CA GLU A 346 -15.62 -20.37 13.34
C GLU A 346 -14.91 -20.78 12.03
N LEU A 347 -14.80 -19.86 11.08
CA LEU A 347 -13.97 -20.06 9.90
C LEU A 347 -12.56 -19.55 10.17
N TRP A 348 -11.60 -20.48 10.21
CA TRP A 348 -10.20 -20.16 10.50
C TRP A 348 -9.40 -19.82 9.25
N GLN A 349 -9.71 -20.49 8.13
CA GLN A 349 -8.96 -20.34 6.90
C GLN A 349 -9.84 -20.71 5.70
N VAL A 350 -9.65 -20.00 4.61
CA VAL A 350 -10.13 -20.38 3.28
C VAL A 350 -8.99 -20.21 2.30
N SER A 351 -8.87 -21.12 1.34
CA SER A 351 -7.89 -21.02 0.27
C SER A 351 -8.40 -21.71 -0.98
N TRP A 352 -8.08 -21.15 -2.14
CA TRP A 352 -8.23 -21.86 -3.41
C TRP A 352 -7.26 -23.03 -3.48
N GLN A 353 -7.67 -24.09 -4.17
CA GLN A 353 -6.72 -25.13 -4.58
C GLN A 353 -5.64 -24.48 -5.45
N PRO A 354 -4.34 -24.64 -5.12
CA PRO A 354 -3.27 -24.06 -5.91
C PRO A 354 -3.13 -24.80 -7.25
N PHE A 355 -2.81 -24.06 -8.30
CA PHE A 355 -2.46 -24.60 -9.61
C PHE A 355 -1.14 -24.00 -10.08
N LEU A 356 -0.45 -24.72 -10.98
CA LEU A 356 0.71 -24.17 -11.64
C LEU A 356 0.36 -22.96 -12.49
N ASP A 357 1.33 -22.07 -12.62
CA ASP A 357 1.22 -20.91 -13.49
C ASP A 357 1.00 -21.34 -14.94
N GLY A 358 -0.01 -20.77 -15.61
CA GLY A 358 -0.31 -21.03 -17.02
C GLY A 358 -1.25 -22.21 -17.31
N ILE A 359 -1.74 -22.91 -16.29
CA ILE A 359 -2.77 -23.97 -16.46
C ILE A 359 -4.07 -23.40 -17.02
N PHE A 360 -4.49 -22.24 -16.51
CA PHE A 360 -5.67 -21.54 -17.01
C PHE A 360 -5.25 -20.52 -18.07
N PRO A 361 -5.95 -20.44 -19.22
CA PRO A 361 -5.69 -19.40 -20.21
C PRO A 361 -6.29 -18.07 -19.75
N ALA A 362 -5.65 -16.96 -20.13
CA ALA A 362 -6.21 -15.64 -19.90
C ALA A 362 -7.49 -15.47 -20.73
N LYS A 363 -8.60 -15.18 -20.05
CA LYS A 363 -9.90 -14.94 -20.68
C LYS A 363 -10.06 -13.46 -21.05
N ARG A 364 -11.02 -13.18 -21.94
CA ARG A 364 -11.33 -11.80 -22.33
C ARG A 364 -12.10 -11.09 -21.22
N ILE A 365 -11.70 -9.85 -20.93
CA ILE A 365 -12.36 -9.01 -19.93
C ILE A 365 -13.76 -8.63 -20.42
N THR A 366 -14.75 -8.86 -19.57
CA THR A 366 -16.14 -8.47 -19.75
C THR A 366 -16.48 -7.34 -18.78
N TYR A 367 -17.28 -6.38 -19.25
CA TYR A 367 -17.71 -5.23 -18.44
C TYR A 367 -19.16 -5.35 -17.95
N GLN A 368 -19.91 -6.31 -18.49
CA GLN A 368 -21.28 -6.59 -18.08
C GLN A 368 -21.27 -7.49 -16.85
N ALA A 369 -22.09 -7.18 -15.86
CA ALA A 369 -22.24 -7.99 -14.68
C ALA A 369 -22.82 -9.37 -15.05
N VAL A 370 -22.15 -10.43 -14.59
CA VAL A 370 -22.65 -11.80 -14.75
C VAL A 370 -23.91 -11.98 -13.90
N PRO A 371 -24.95 -12.67 -14.40
CA PRO A 371 -26.13 -12.99 -13.60
C PRO A 371 -25.75 -13.72 -12.31
N SER A 372 -26.45 -13.41 -11.22
CA SER A 372 -26.27 -14.08 -9.94
C SER A 372 -27.62 -14.44 -9.34
N ASP A 373 -27.71 -15.66 -8.82
CA ASP A 373 -28.86 -16.15 -8.06
C ASP A 373 -28.77 -15.77 -6.57
N VAL A 374 -27.66 -15.15 -6.13
CA VAL A 374 -27.46 -14.69 -4.76
C VAL A 374 -28.01 -13.27 -4.62
N PRO A 375 -28.98 -13.02 -3.72
CA PRO A 375 -29.50 -11.68 -3.48
C PRO A 375 -28.36 -10.73 -3.09
N THR A 376 -28.17 -9.68 -3.88
CA THR A 376 -27.25 -8.60 -3.50
C THR A 376 -27.95 -7.74 -2.47
N GLU A 377 -27.53 -7.83 -1.20
CA GLU A 377 -27.99 -6.90 -0.17
C GLU A 377 -27.53 -5.49 -0.55
N GLU A 378 -28.47 -4.62 -0.91
CA GLU A 378 -28.17 -3.20 -1.11
C GLU A 378 -27.67 -2.60 0.22
N PRO A 379 -26.55 -1.86 0.21
CA PRO A 379 -26.04 -1.25 1.42
C PRO A 379 -27.08 -0.26 1.96
N LYS A 380 -27.68 -0.58 3.12
CA LYS A 380 -28.50 0.36 3.87
C LYS A 380 -27.65 1.61 4.12
N VAL A 381 -28.05 2.74 3.55
CA VAL A 381 -27.37 4.02 3.79
C VAL A 381 -27.49 4.29 5.29
N ALA A 382 -26.39 4.10 6.02
CA ALA A 382 -26.33 4.48 7.42
C ALA A 382 -26.67 5.97 7.50
N THR A 383 -27.79 6.30 8.12
CA THR A 383 -28.16 7.69 8.37
C THR A 383 -27.07 8.30 9.24
N ALA A 384 -26.27 9.20 8.67
CA ALA A 384 -25.22 9.88 9.41
C ALA A 384 -25.84 10.49 10.69
N TYR A 385 -25.28 10.17 11.85
CA TYR A 385 -25.78 10.68 13.12
C TYR A 385 -25.83 12.20 13.08
N ARG A 386 -27.03 12.75 13.27
CA ARG A 386 -27.25 14.19 13.24
C ARG A 386 -27.40 14.67 14.69
N PRO A 387 -26.48 15.52 15.18
CA PRO A 387 -26.63 16.12 16.50
C PRO A 387 -27.99 16.85 16.60
N PRO A 388 -28.68 16.78 17.76
CA PRO A 388 -30.02 17.37 17.92
C PRO A 388 -30.11 18.84 17.47
N ALA A 389 -29.06 19.63 17.69
CA ALA A 389 -28.98 21.05 17.35
C ALA A 389 -28.97 21.37 15.84
N LEU A 390 -28.83 20.36 14.98
CA LEU A 390 -28.71 20.55 13.54
C LEU A 390 -29.90 19.97 12.75
N ARG A 391 -30.90 19.38 13.41
CA ARG A 391 -31.97 18.58 12.76
C ARG A 391 -32.82 19.35 11.74
N ASP A 392 -32.94 20.66 11.86
CA ASP A 392 -33.79 21.50 10.99
C ASP A 392 -33.02 22.41 10.03
N LYS A 393 -31.68 22.33 9.99
CA LYS A 393 -30.88 23.12 9.04
C LYS A 393 -30.79 22.40 7.68
N PRO A 394 -30.72 23.11 6.54
CA PRO A 394 -30.47 22.48 5.25
C PRO A 394 -29.10 21.78 5.22
N ILE A 395 -29.02 20.68 4.47
CA ILE A 395 -27.83 19.85 4.35
C ILE A 395 -26.75 20.62 3.59
N THR A 396 -25.68 21.02 4.27
CA THR A 396 -24.44 21.40 3.61
C THR A 396 -23.60 20.13 3.44
N ASN A 397 -23.59 19.56 2.24
CA ASN A 397 -22.70 18.45 1.89
C ASN A 397 -21.24 18.94 1.81
N SER A 398 -20.59 19.16 2.94
CA SER A 398 -19.13 19.28 2.98
C SER A 398 -18.56 17.87 3.09
N LYS A 399 -18.16 17.27 1.96
CA LYS A 399 -17.32 16.07 1.97
C LYS A 399 -16.02 16.47 2.70
N LEU A 400 -15.74 15.82 3.84
CA LEU A 400 -14.57 16.10 4.67
C LEU A 400 -13.25 15.82 3.90
N HIS A 401 -13.29 14.91 2.93
CA HIS A 401 -12.18 14.61 2.03
C HIS A 401 -12.67 14.66 0.58
N GLU A 402 -11.98 15.44 -0.25
CA GLU A 402 -12.17 15.45 -1.69
C GLU A 402 -11.28 14.35 -2.30
N GLU A 403 -11.89 13.28 -2.79
CA GLU A 403 -11.18 12.20 -3.46
C GLU A 403 -10.70 12.68 -4.83
N GLU A 404 -9.40 12.55 -5.08
CA GLU A 404 -8.79 12.86 -6.36
C GLU A 404 -9.24 11.78 -7.36
N PRO A 405 -9.87 12.14 -8.50
CA PRO A 405 -10.31 11.15 -9.45
C PRO A 405 -9.11 10.48 -10.15
N PRO A 406 -9.29 9.25 -10.66
CA PRO A 406 -8.32 8.59 -11.52
C PRO A 406 -7.87 9.46 -12.69
N GLN A 407 -6.63 9.31 -13.16
CA GLN A 407 -6.01 10.17 -14.17
C GLN A 407 -6.83 10.35 -15.45
N ASN A 408 -7.49 9.28 -15.91
CA ASN A 408 -8.38 9.28 -17.07
C ASN A 408 -9.76 9.90 -16.82
N MET A 409 -10.13 10.13 -15.56
CA MET A 409 -11.32 10.88 -15.15
C MET A 409 -11.01 12.31 -14.70
N LYS A 410 -9.71 12.68 -14.54
CA LYS A 410 -9.31 14.06 -14.29
C LYS A 410 -9.71 14.92 -15.50
N PRO A 411 -10.21 16.15 -15.29
CA PRO A 411 -10.42 17.07 -16.40
C PRO A 411 -9.10 17.27 -17.13
N GLN A 412 -9.03 16.92 -18.41
CA GLN A 412 -7.86 17.23 -19.21
C GLN A 412 -7.70 18.75 -19.26
N PRO A 413 -6.50 19.30 -19.07
CA PRO A 413 -6.25 20.71 -19.37
C PRO A 413 -6.41 20.89 -20.89
N GLY A 414 -7.62 21.24 -21.33
CA GLY A 414 -7.94 21.48 -22.74
C GLY A 414 -9.22 20.84 -23.31
N SER A 415 -10.02 20.07 -22.54
CA SER A 415 -11.31 19.57 -23.05
C SER A 415 -12.45 20.55 -22.77
N ASP A 416 -12.77 21.40 -23.75
CA ASP A 416 -13.97 22.23 -23.75
C ASP A 416 -15.23 21.34 -23.75
N ARG A 417 -15.85 21.16 -22.57
CA ARG A 417 -17.25 20.75 -22.52
C ARG A 417 -18.10 21.96 -22.91
N PRO A 418 -19.12 21.81 -23.78
CA PRO A 418 -20.01 22.91 -24.08
C PRO A 418 -20.75 23.31 -22.80
N LEU A 419 -20.35 24.45 -22.24
CA LEU A 419 -21.02 25.09 -21.11
C LEU A 419 -22.47 25.38 -21.50
N SER A 420 -23.42 25.13 -20.58
CA SER A 420 -24.84 25.42 -20.84
C SER A 420 -25.02 26.90 -21.20
N LYS A 421 -26.02 27.22 -22.04
CA LYS A 421 -26.28 28.59 -22.54
C LYS A 421 -26.33 29.65 -21.42
N THR A 422 -26.71 29.25 -20.21
CA THR A 422 -26.76 30.10 -19.01
C THR A 422 -25.37 30.39 -18.44
N ALA A 423 -24.46 29.41 -18.45
CA ALA A 423 -23.09 29.57 -18.00
C ALA A 423 -22.27 30.46 -18.96
N LEU A 424 -22.48 30.33 -20.27
CA LEU A 424 -21.83 31.19 -21.28
C LEU A 424 -22.22 32.67 -21.13
N LYS A 425 -23.48 32.94 -20.78
CA LYS A 425 -23.98 34.31 -20.55
C LYS A 425 -23.36 34.94 -19.30
N ASN A 426 -23.16 34.15 -18.24
CA ASN A 426 -22.53 34.62 -17.01
C ASN A 426 -21.01 34.81 -17.16
N GLN A 427 -20.35 33.95 -17.94
CA GLN A 427 -18.93 34.09 -18.24
C GLN A 427 -18.65 35.33 -19.10
N ARG A 428 -19.43 35.55 -20.17
CA ARG A 428 -19.33 36.79 -20.98
C ARG A 428 -19.60 38.06 -20.17
N LYS A 429 -20.55 38.00 -19.21
CA LYS A 429 -20.83 39.13 -18.31
C LYS A 429 -19.67 39.39 -17.34
N HIS A 430 -18.96 38.35 -16.91
CA HIS A 430 -17.80 38.48 -16.03
C HIS A 430 -16.54 38.95 -16.77
N GLU A 431 -16.34 38.50 -18.01
CA GLU A 431 -15.24 38.92 -18.88
C GLU A 431 -15.42 40.36 -19.36
N ALA A 432 -16.62 40.78 -19.75
CA ALA A 432 -16.91 42.18 -20.09
C ALA A 432 -16.66 43.12 -18.90
N LYS A 433 -16.97 42.67 -17.67
CA LYS A 433 -16.71 43.43 -16.44
C LYS A 433 -15.23 43.47 -16.06
N LYS A 434 -14.42 42.51 -16.55
CA LYS A 434 -12.97 42.44 -16.35
C LYS A 434 -12.23 43.27 -17.39
N ALA A 435 -12.67 43.25 -18.65
CA ALA A 435 -12.17 44.11 -19.73
C ALA A 435 -12.40 45.60 -19.44
N ALA A 436 -13.60 45.97 -18.99
CA ALA A 436 -13.91 47.35 -18.56
C ALA A 436 -13.07 47.83 -17.36
N LYS A 437 -12.51 46.90 -16.57
CA LYS A 437 -11.62 47.22 -15.44
C LYS A 437 -10.14 47.28 -15.82
N GLN A 438 -9.77 46.76 -17.00
CA GLN A 438 -8.41 46.80 -17.53
C GLN A 438 -8.16 48.02 -18.41
N GLU A 439 -9.17 48.55 -19.12
CA GLU A 439 -9.04 49.81 -19.88
C GLU A 439 -8.91 51.06 -18.99
N ALA A 440 -9.29 50.98 -17.71
CA ALA A 440 -9.14 52.09 -16.75
C ALA A 440 -7.74 52.17 -16.08
N ARG A 441 -6.77 51.33 -16.48
CA ARG A 441 -5.46 51.22 -15.80
C ARG A 441 -4.23 51.40 -16.68
N SER A 442 -4.38 51.77 -17.94
CA SER A 442 -3.25 52.07 -18.83
C SER A 442 -3.16 53.57 -19.11
N ASP A 443 -2.61 54.32 -18.15
CA ASP A 443 -1.87 55.52 -18.48
C ASP A 443 -0.79 55.81 -17.42
N LYS A 444 0.46 55.88 -17.91
CA LYS A 444 1.75 56.27 -17.29
C LYS A 444 2.84 55.18 -17.26
N SER A 445 3.89 55.49 -18.04
CA SER A 445 5.19 54.84 -18.16
C SER A 445 6.29 55.68 -17.43
N PRO A 446 7.61 55.38 -17.51
CA PRO A 446 8.35 54.63 -16.49
C PRO A 446 9.64 55.33 -15.96
N ASP A 447 10.33 54.69 -15.01
CA ASP A 447 11.79 54.40 -15.01
C ASP A 447 12.59 54.66 -13.70
N LEU A 448 13.68 53.88 -13.53
CA LEU A 448 14.87 53.95 -12.64
C LEU A 448 15.02 52.92 -11.48
N ALA A 449 16.10 52.13 -11.59
CA ALA A 449 16.82 51.31 -10.58
C ALA A 449 17.87 52.18 -9.81
N PRO A 450 18.73 51.71 -8.85
CA PRO A 450 19.09 50.35 -8.38
C PRO A 450 19.29 50.15 -6.82
N THR A 451 19.76 48.95 -6.43
CA THR A 451 20.08 48.30 -5.11
C THR A 451 21.21 48.95 -4.25
N PRO A 452 21.77 48.45 -3.07
CA PRO A 452 21.58 47.22 -2.22
C PRO A 452 21.75 47.34 -0.63
N GLN A 453 21.66 46.19 0.10
CA GLN A 453 22.36 45.74 1.35
C GLN A 453 21.97 46.16 2.81
N SER A 454 21.74 45.16 3.71
CA SER A 454 22.57 44.78 4.90
C SER A 454 21.83 44.24 6.18
N THR A 455 22.23 43.02 6.60
CA THR A 455 22.44 42.40 7.94
C THR A 455 21.43 42.38 9.13
N PRO A 456 21.48 41.32 10.00
CA PRO A 456 20.45 40.97 10.98
C PRO A 456 20.75 41.45 12.42
N ARG A 457 19.73 41.60 13.28
CA ARG A 457 19.92 41.87 14.72
C ARG A 457 18.98 41.09 15.64
N ASN A 458 19.59 40.59 16.72
CA ASN A 458 19.09 39.78 17.84
C ASN A 458 17.83 40.33 18.52
N THR A 459 16.94 39.42 18.93
CA THR A 459 15.78 39.69 19.80
C THR A 459 16.08 39.38 21.27
N VAL A 460 15.84 40.37 22.12
CA VAL A 460 15.79 40.29 23.60
C VAL A 460 14.42 39.74 24.02
N SER A 461 14.40 38.86 25.03
CA SER A 461 13.22 38.21 25.62
C SER A 461 12.43 39.14 26.56
N GLN A 462 11.11 39.25 26.36
CA GLN A 462 10.15 39.89 27.28
C GLN A 462 9.51 38.86 28.23
N PRO A 463 9.07 39.27 29.44
CA PRO A 463 8.48 38.39 30.45
C PRO A 463 7.13 37.83 30.01
N THR A 464 6.94 36.52 30.23
CA THR A 464 5.75 35.75 29.87
C THR A 464 4.74 35.77 31.01
N SER A 465 3.48 36.11 30.71
CA SER A 465 2.35 35.79 31.59
C SER A 465 2.22 34.26 31.59
N GLY A 466 2.14 33.62 32.75
CA GLY A 466 2.43 32.19 32.96
C GLY A 466 1.57 31.15 32.22
N ASP A 467 0.84 31.50 31.16
CA ASP A 467 0.03 30.61 30.32
C ASP A 467 0.44 30.71 28.81
N PRO A 468 0.88 29.62 28.16
CA PRO A 468 1.31 29.61 26.75
C PRO A 468 0.24 30.04 25.73
N GLU A 469 -1.05 29.94 26.06
CA GLU A 469 -2.14 30.33 25.15
C GLU A 469 -2.41 31.83 25.15
N THR A 470 -2.32 32.49 26.31
CA THR A 470 -2.48 33.96 26.43
C THR A 470 -1.32 34.69 25.76
N ASP A 471 -0.09 34.20 25.92
CA ASP A 471 1.10 34.74 25.24
C ASP A 471 1.00 34.69 23.71
N LYS A 472 0.40 33.62 23.15
CA LYS A 472 0.11 33.53 21.71
C LYS A 472 -0.95 34.53 21.28
N LYS A 473 -2.00 34.74 22.08
CA LYS A 473 -3.04 35.74 21.81
C LYS A 473 -2.49 37.16 21.84
N ILE A 474 -1.68 37.49 22.85
CA ILE A 474 -0.99 38.79 22.99
C ILE A 474 -0.08 39.06 21.78
N LYS A 475 0.73 38.08 21.35
CA LYS A 475 1.57 38.21 20.14
C LYS A 475 0.75 38.45 18.87
N ASN A 476 -0.39 37.77 18.72
CA ASN A 476 -1.26 37.94 17.56
C ASN A 476 -1.98 39.30 17.57
N LEU A 477 -2.41 39.79 18.73
CA LEU A 477 -3.01 41.12 18.91
C LEU A 477 -2.01 42.23 18.60
N LYS A 478 -0.79 42.18 19.15
CA LYS A 478 0.29 43.14 18.84
C LYS A 478 0.61 43.18 17.35
N LYS A 479 0.61 42.02 16.66
CA LYS A 479 0.82 41.96 15.19
C LYS A 479 -0.32 42.62 14.41
N LYS A 480 -1.57 42.47 14.86
CA LYS A 480 -2.74 43.13 14.22
C LYS A 480 -2.71 44.65 14.41
N LEU A 481 -2.34 45.12 15.60
CA LEU A 481 -2.22 46.56 15.90
C LEU A 481 -1.13 47.23 15.05
N LYS A 482 0.03 46.59 14.89
CA LYS A 482 1.10 47.09 14.00
C LYS A 482 0.66 47.20 12.54
N ALA A 483 -0.17 46.27 12.07
CA ALA A 483 -0.73 46.34 10.71
C ALA A 483 -1.74 47.49 10.55
N ILE A 484 -2.49 47.83 11.60
CA ILE A 484 -3.41 48.98 11.61
C ILE A 484 -2.62 50.30 11.63
N GLU A 485 -1.53 50.37 12.40
CA GLU A 485 -0.63 51.53 12.42
C GLU A 485 -0.07 51.84 11.03
N GLN A 486 0.38 50.80 10.30
CA GLN A 486 0.80 50.94 8.90
C GLN A 486 -0.32 51.40 7.95
N LEU A 487 -1.57 51.00 8.20
CA LEU A 487 -2.71 51.48 7.44
C LEU A 487 -3.03 52.96 7.73
N LYS A 488 -2.86 53.41 8.98
CA LYS A 488 -3.00 54.82 9.36
C LYS A 488 -1.91 55.68 8.75
N GLU A 489 -0.67 55.20 8.70
CA GLU A 489 0.44 55.90 8.06
C GLU A 489 0.22 56.03 6.54
N GLN A 490 -0.32 54.99 5.89
CA GLN A 490 -0.74 55.06 4.49
C GLN A 490 -1.91 56.02 4.26
N ALA A 491 -2.85 56.13 5.21
CA ALA A 491 -3.92 57.13 5.15
C ALA A 491 -3.37 58.56 5.28
N ALA A 492 -2.42 58.77 6.20
CA ALA A 492 -1.77 60.05 6.43
C ALA A 492 -0.90 60.48 5.22
N ALA A 493 -0.33 59.51 4.49
CA ALA A 493 0.38 59.73 3.23
C ALA A 493 -0.56 60.01 2.03
N GLY A 494 -1.86 60.22 2.26
CA GLY A 494 -2.82 60.63 1.23
C GLY A 494 -3.33 59.50 0.33
N LYS A 495 -3.07 58.22 0.68
CA LYS A 495 -3.51 57.06 -0.09
C LYS A 495 -4.98 56.75 0.22
N GLN A 496 -5.83 56.63 -0.81
CA GLN A 496 -7.22 56.21 -0.61
C GLN A 496 -7.30 54.76 -0.10
N LEU A 497 -7.83 54.59 1.10
CA LEU A 497 -8.04 53.27 1.72
C LEU A 497 -9.37 52.66 1.28
N GLU A 498 -9.36 51.36 1.02
CA GLU A 498 -10.59 50.61 0.73
C GLU A 498 -11.48 50.48 1.98
N LYS A 499 -12.80 50.32 1.80
CA LYS A 499 -13.78 50.24 2.90
C LYS A 499 -13.41 49.21 3.99
N ASN A 500 -12.85 48.07 3.59
CA ASN A 500 -12.38 47.01 4.50
C ASN A 500 -11.16 47.46 5.35
N GLN A 501 -10.29 48.32 4.82
CA GLN A 501 -9.14 48.86 5.57
C GLN A 501 -9.58 49.90 6.59
N LEU A 502 -10.59 50.73 6.27
CA LEU A 502 -11.21 51.65 7.22
C LEU A 502 -11.91 50.91 8.37
N GLU A 503 -12.63 49.82 8.07
CA GLU A 503 -13.25 48.97 9.10
C GLU A 503 -12.21 48.31 10.03
N LYS A 504 -11.01 47.99 9.54
CA LYS A 504 -9.91 47.50 10.38
C LYS A 504 -9.34 48.59 11.29
N ILE A 505 -9.22 49.82 10.81
CA ILE A 505 -8.79 50.97 11.63
C ILE A 505 -9.83 51.26 12.73
N GLN A 506 -11.13 51.13 12.43
CA GLN A 506 -12.19 51.33 13.43
C GLN A 506 -12.13 50.31 14.58
N LYS A 507 -11.67 49.08 14.32
CA LYS A 507 -11.53 48.02 15.34
C LYS A 507 -10.31 48.17 16.24
N GLU A 508 -9.45 49.17 16.02
CA GLU A 508 -8.22 49.36 16.79
C GLU A 508 -8.49 49.58 18.28
N LYS A 509 -9.49 50.39 18.63
CA LYS A 509 -9.83 50.65 20.04
C LYS A 509 -10.24 49.37 20.76
N THR A 510 -11.00 48.51 20.10
CA THR A 510 -11.42 47.21 20.65
C THR A 510 -10.24 46.25 20.82
N LEU A 511 -9.29 46.24 19.87
CA LEU A 511 -8.10 45.39 19.95
C LEU A 511 -7.09 45.88 21.00
N LEU A 512 -7.02 47.19 21.25
CA LEU A 512 -6.21 47.76 22.34
C LEU A 512 -6.80 47.38 23.70
N GLN A 513 -8.12 47.47 23.85
CA GLN A 513 -8.81 47.08 25.08
C GLN A 513 -8.67 45.57 25.35
N GLU A 514 -8.83 44.72 24.32
CA GLU A 514 -8.61 43.27 24.44
C GLU A 514 -7.15 42.91 24.77
N LEU A 515 -6.18 43.72 24.31
CA LEU A 515 -4.77 43.55 24.66
C LEU A 515 -4.50 43.95 26.12
N GLU A 516 -5.10 45.05 26.59
CA GLU A 516 -4.98 45.54 27.96
C GLU A 516 -5.61 44.55 28.96
N ASP A 517 -6.80 44.02 28.65
CA ASP A 517 -7.46 42.99 29.47
C ASP A 517 -6.58 41.73 29.61
N LEU A 518 -5.94 41.30 28.50
CA LEU A 518 -5.04 40.15 28.50
C LEU A 518 -3.69 40.41 29.21
N GLU A 519 -3.22 41.65 29.26
CA GLU A 519 -2.00 42.05 29.99
C GLU A 519 -2.26 42.27 31.50
N LEU A 520 -3.48 42.66 31.89
CA LEU A 520 -3.90 42.85 33.28
C LEU A 520 -4.42 41.57 33.96
N GLY A 521 -4.73 40.52 33.19
CA GLY A 521 -5.10 39.20 33.72
C GLY A 521 -6.46 39.16 34.42
N VAL A 522 -7.43 39.98 33.98
CA VAL A 522 -8.80 40.06 34.51
C VAL A 522 -9.74 39.08 33.81
#